data_AF-A0A133ZHY6-F1
#
_entry.id   AF-A0A133ZHY6-F1
#
_cell.length_a   1.000
_cell.length_b   1.000
_cell.length_c   1.000
_cell.angle_alpha   90.00
_cell.angle_beta   90.00
_cell.angle_gamma   90.00
#
_symmetry.space_group_name_H-M   'P 1'
#
loop_
_entity.id
_entity.type
_entity.pdbx_description
1 polymer ?
#
loop_
_entity_poly.entity_id
_entity_poly.type
_entity_poly.pdbx_seq_one_letter_code
_entity_poly.pdbx_strand_id
1 'polypeptide(L)' 'MRKLKLLLIFTVIISLLFGCKSKEAKVQEQLDLGSKYMAELDYESAIVALNKAIKIDPKNADAYKMLAEVYE' A
#
# COMPACT_ATOMS: atom_id res chain seq x y z
N MET A 1 -20.49 25.10 24.54
CA MET A 1 -20.22 25.12 23.08
C MET A 1 -18.75 24.88 22.70
N ARG A 2 -17.75 25.51 23.34
CA ARG A 2 -16.32 25.28 23.02
C ARG A 2 -15.84 23.84 23.29
N LYS A 3 -16.24 23.25 24.42
CA LYS A 3 -15.90 21.85 24.79
C LYS A 3 -16.50 20.82 23.82
N LEU A 4 -17.69 21.08 23.27
CA LEU A 4 -18.36 20.22 22.29
C LEU A 4 -17.67 20.27 20.91
N LYS A 5 -17.20 21.45 20.48
CA LYS A 5 -16.37 21.59 19.28
C LYS A 5 -15.03 20.87 19.40
N LEU A 6 -14.38 20.96 20.56
CA LEU A 6 -13.13 20.23 20.85
C LEU A 6 -13.33 18.71 20.81
N LEU A 7 -14.44 18.20 21.33
CA LEU A 7 -14.75 16.77 21.36
C LEU A 7 -15.03 16.22 19.95
N LEU A 8 -15.73 17.00 19.10
CA LEU A 8 -15.94 16.66 17.69
C LEU A 8 -14.64 16.62 16.87
N ILE A 9 -13.72 17.56 17.11
CA ILE A 9 -12.40 17.57 16.45
C ILE A 9 -11.59 16.34 16.86
N PHE A 10 -11.62 15.97 18.14
CA PHE A 10 -10.91 14.79 18.64
C PHE A 10 -11.43 13.48 18.01
N THR A 11 -12.74 13.34 17.83
CA THR A 11 -13.32 12.17 17.14
C THR A 11 -12.94 12.08 15.66
N VAL A 12 -12.80 13.20 14.96
CA VAL A 12 -12.36 13.23 13.55
C VAL A 12 -10.88 12.89 13.41
N ILE A 13 -10.04 13.33 14.35
CA ILE A 13 -8.60 12.98 14.36
C ILE A 13 -8.41 11.47 14.60
N ILE A 14 -9.22 10.87 15.49
CA ILE A 14 -9.16 9.43 15.76
C ILE A 14 -9.56 8.61 14.53
N SER A 15 -10.60 9.02 13.79
CA SER A 15 -11.04 8.27 12.60
C SER A 15 -10.02 8.32 11.45
N LEU A 16 -9.26 9.41 11.33
CA LEU A 16 -8.16 9.54 10.36
C LEU A 16 -7.01 8.55 10.64
N LEU A 17 -6.80 8.12 11.89
CA LEU A 17 -5.72 7.20 12.27
C LEU A 17 -6.03 5.73 11.93
N PHE A 18 -7.31 5.33 11.87
CA PHE A 18 -7.69 3.93 11.60
C PHE A 18 -7.82 3.61 10.10
N GLY A 19 -7.82 4.61 9.23
CA GLY A 19 -8.03 4.41 7.78
C GLY A 19 -6.83 3.80 7.03
N CYS A 20 -5.60 3.96 7.53
CA CYS A 20 -4.40 3.52 6.79
C CYS A 20 -4.12 2.02 6.87
N LYS A 21 -4.46 1.35 7.99
CA LYS A 21 -4.06 -0.05 8.24
C LYS A 21 -4.55 -1.03 7.15
N SER A 22 -5.71 -0.75 6.55
CA SER A 22 -6.31 -1.59 5.50
C SER A 22 -5.60 -1.46 4.15
N LYS A 23 -5.17 -0.26 3.76
CA LYS A 23 -4.48 -0.05 2.49
C LYS A 23 -3.09 -0.68 2.50
N GLU A 24 -2.36 -0.46 3.58
CA GLU A 24 -1.00 -0.92 3.75
C GLU A 24 -0.90 -2.45 3.73
N ALA A 25 -1.84 -3.16 4.35
CA ALA A 25 -1.92 -4.62 4.26
C ALA A 25 -2.12 -5.12 2.82
N LYS A 26 -2.96 -4.44 2.02
CA LYS A 26 -3.18 -4.80 0.61
C LYS A 26 -1.96 -4.50 -0.26
N VAL A 27 -1.23 -3.42 0.03
CA VAL A 27 0.05 -3.12 -0.63
C VAL A 27 1.03 -4.25 -0.35
N GLN A 28 1.20 -4.62 0.92
CA GLN A 28 2.11 -5.69 1.33
C GLN A 28 1.77 -7.02 0.65
N GLU A 29 0.48 -7.39 0.59
CA GLU A 29 0.03 -8.60 -0.11
C GLU A 29 0.46 -8.61 -1.59
N GLN A 30 0.38 -7.47 -2.28
CA GLN A 30 0.82 -7.37 -3.67
C GLN A 30 2.35 -7.38 -3.82
N LEU A 31 3.10 -6.83 -2.86
CA LEU A 31 4.56 -6.93 -2.82
C LEU A 31 5.01 -8.38 -2.62
N ASP A 32 4.38 -9.10 -1.69
CA ASP A 32 4.68 -10.51 -1.41
C ASP A 32 4.39 -11.40 -2.63
N LEU A 33 3.28 -11.16 -3.33
CA LEU A 33 2.98 -11.81 -4.60
C LEU A 33 4.01 -11.48 -5.67
N GLY A 34 4.40 -10.21 -5.81
CA GLY A 34 5.44 -9.78 -6.74
C GLY A 34 6.76 -10.52 -6.49
N SER A 35 7.20 -10.58 -5.24
CA SER A 35 8.42 -11.29 -4.83
C SER A 35 8.33 -12.79 -5.12
N LYS A 36 7.18 -13.41 -4.85
CA LYS A 36 6.93 -14.83 -5.15
C LYS A 36 7.04 -15.10 -6.66
N TYR A 37 6.38 -14.29 -7.49
CA TYR A 37 6.43 -14.47 -8.94
C TYR A 37 7.83 -14.23 -9.51
N MET A 38 8.59 -13.27 -8.96
CA MET A 38 10.02 -13.10 -9.31
C MET A 38 10.84 -14.36 -9.00
N ALA A 39 10.63 -14.98 -7.83
CA ALA A 39 11.31 -16.21 -7.46
C ALA A 39 10.91 -17.41 -8.36
N GLU A 40 9.70 -17.39 -8.91
CA GLU A 40 9.19 -18.36 -9.88
C GLU A 40 9.59 -18.03 -11.34
N LEU A 41 10.32 -16.93 -11.57
CA LEU A 41 10.67 -16.39 -12.89
C LEU A 41 9.45 -15.98 -13.75
N ASP A 42 8.26 -15.87 -13.14
CA ASP A 42 7.05 -15.38 -13.78
C ASP A 42 6.98 -13.84 -13.70
N TYR A 43 7.83 -13.21 -14.50
CA TYR A 43 7.99 -11.76 -14.47
C TYR A 43 6.72 -11.01 -14.91
N GLU A 44 5.89 -11.58 -15.78
CA GLU A 44 4.62 -10.97 -16.19
C GLU A 44 3.65 -10.86 -15.01
N SER A 45 3.48 -11.94 -14.24
CA SER A 45 2.65 -11.93 -13.05
C SER A 45 3.22 -11.01 -11.95
N ALA A 46 4.55 -10.96 -11.81
CA ALA A 46 5.21 -10.03 -10.89
C ALA A 46 4.89 -8.57 -11.24
N ILE A 47 5.00 -8.18 -12.52
CA ILE A 47 4.66 -6.83 -13.00
C ILE A 47 3.19 -6.50 -12.69
N VAL A 48 2.27 -7.45 -12.90
CA VAL A 48 0.85 -7.23 -12.60
C VAL A 48 0.60 -7.01 -11.11
N ALA A 49 1.23 -7.80 -10.23
CA ALA A 49 1.11 -7.65 -8.79
C ALA A 49 1.68 -6.29 -8.31
N LEU A 50 2.90 -5.95 -8.74
CA LEU A 50 3.55 -4.70 -8.35
C LEU A 50 2.81 -3.45 -8.85
N ASN A 51 2.21 -3.51 -10.05
CA ASN A 51 1.35 -2.42 -10.52
C ASN A 51 0.07 -2.27 -9.69
N LYS A 52 -0.48 -3.37 -9.14
CA LYS A 52 -1.60 -3.28 -8.19
C LYS A 52 -1.16 -2.62 -6.89
N ALA A 53 0.05 -2.91 -6.39
CA ALA A 53 0.61 -2.23 -5.22
C ALA A 53 0.68 -0.70 -5.45
N ILE A 54 1.22 -0.27 -6.60
CA ILE A 54 1.29 1.16 -7.00
C ILE A 54 -0.11 1.78 -7.12
N LYS A 55 -1.10 1.04 -7.63
CA LYS A 55 -2.47 1.55 -7.72
C LYS A 55 -3.11 1.80 -6.34
N ILE A 56 -2.73 1.02 -5.33
CA ILE A 56 -3.23 1.16 -3.96
C ILE A 56 -2.48 2.28 -3.22
N ASP A 57 -1.16 2.29 -3.32
CA ASP A 57 -0.29 3.34 -2.81
C ASP A 57 0.69 3.81 -3.89
N PRO A 58 0.36 4.91 -4.61
CA PRO A 58 1.20 5.47 -5.66
C PRO A 58 2.56 6.00 -5.18
N LYS A 59 2.81 6.06 -3.88
CA LYS A 59 4.07 6.54 -3.30
C LYS A 59 4.90 5.42 -2.68
N ASN A 60 4.46 4.16 -2.79
CA ASN A 60 5.19 3.03 -2.23
C ASN A 60 6.51 2.80 -3.01
N ALA A 61 7.64 3.10 -2.38
CA ALA A 61 8.96 3.01 -3.00
C ALA A 61 9.37 1.57 -3.33
N ASP A 62 8.96 0.61 -2.50
CA ASP A 62 9.31 -0.80 -2.67
C ASP A 62 8.71 -1.39 -3.95
N ALA A 63 7.45 -1.04 -4.28
CA ALA A 63 6.82 -1.51 -5.51
C ALA A 63 7.57 -1.04 -6.77
N TYR A 64 8.05 0.21 -6.78
CA TYR A 64 8.85 0.72 -7.89
C TYR A 64 10.25 0.10 -7.95
N LYS A 65 10.89 -0.11 -6.80
CA LYS A 65 12.19 -0.78 -6.71
C LYS A 65 12.10 -2.21 -7.25
N MET A 66 11.11 -2.98 -6.81
CA MET A 66 10.90 -4.34 -7.28
C MET A 66 10.56 -4.38 -8.78
N LEU A 67 9.80 -3.41 -9.32
CA LEU A 67 9.58 -3.33 -10.76
C LEU A 67 10.88 -3.08 -11.53
N ALA A 68 11.77 -2.23 -11.00
CA ALA A 68 13.07 -2.01 -11.60
C ALA A 68 13.89 -3.31 -11.63
N GLU A 69 13.90 -4.07 -10.53
CA GLU A 69 14.55 -5.40 -10.45
C GLU A 69 13.95 -6.42 -11.43
N VAL A 70 12.66 -6.33 -11.75
CA VAL A 70 12.03 -7.22 -12.75
C VAL A 70 12.43 -6.87 -14.18
N TYR A 71 12.76 -5.61 -14.46
CA TYR A 71 13.11 -5.14 -15.80
C TYR A 71 14.61 -5.13 -16.10
N GLU A 72 15.47 -5.24 -15.08
CA GLU A 72 16.94 -5.35 -15.21
C GLU A 72 17.37 -6.71 -15.78
#